data_AF-A0A533WVD2-F1
#
_entry.id   AF-A0A533WVD2-F1
#
_cell.length_a   1.000
_cell.length_b   1.000
_cell.length_c   1.000
_cell.angle_alpha   90.00
_cell.angle_beta   90.00
_cell.angle_gamma   90.00
#
_symmetry.space_group_name_H-M   'P 1'
#
loop_
_entity.id
_entity.type
_entity.pdbx_description
1 polymer ?
#
loop_
_entity_poly.entity_id
_entity_poly.type
_entity_poly.pdbx_seq_one_letter_code
_entity_poly.pdbx_strand_id
1 'polypeptide(L)'
;MDSAEQQIHSTDNSAYCKQYESGTVIFDLVLSEFVCSSCGCVLDDRILHFDGAAGAANLSEYSDDTRTGMPESLAMYHKGLSTLIGVDDTDATGKVLEPSQKMKMQRLRTWNSRSQLNDSISSNLEKALKFLNNFGDKLYLSRR
;
A
#
# COMPACT_ATOMS: atom_id res chain seq x y z
N MET A 1 14.40 7.89 23.44
CA MET A 1 13.98 9.26 23.10
C MET A 1 13.46 9.29 21.67
N ASP A 2 12.24 8.91 21.33
CA ASP A 2 11.23 8.04 21.92
C ASP A 2 10.21 7.85 20.79
N SER A 3 9.67 6.64 20.70
CA SER A 3 8.34 6.31 20.18
C SER A 3 8.04 6.51 18.69
N ALA A 4 8.07 5.39 17.97
CA ALA A 4 6.91 4.91 17.21
C ALA A 4 7.05 3.41 16.91
N GLU A 5 7.17 2.59 17.96
CA GLU A 5 6.87 1.17 17.85
C GLU A 5 5.35 1.05 17.68
N GLN A 6 4.90 0.71 16.47
CA GLN A 6 3.52 0.28 16.25
C GLN A 6 3.35 -1.07 16.93
N GLN A 7 2.87 -1.02 18.18
CA GLN A 7 2.35 -2.20 18.88
C GLN A 7 1.14 -2.70 18.11
N ILE A 8 1.31 -3.79 17.36
CA ILE A 8 0.20 -4.61 16.89
C ILE A 8 -0.35 -5.31 18.14
N HIS A 9 -1.30 -4.67 18.81
CA HIS A 9 -2.10 -5.33 19.82
C HIS A 9 -3.17 -6.16 19.13
N SER A 10 -3.00 -7.48 19.14
CA SER A 10 -4.11 -8.45 19.23
C SER A 10 -3.54 -9.86 19.34
N THR A 11 -3.03 -10.20 20.52
CA THR A 11 -3.17 -11.57 21.01
C THR A 11 -4.60 -11.75 21.47
N ASP A 12 -5.52 -12.01 20.55
CA ASP A 12 -6.73 -12.76 20.90
C ASP A 12 -6.99 -13.72 19.75
N ASN A 13 -6.94 -15.01 20.06
CA ASN A 13 -7.32 -16.07 19.13
C ASN A 13 -8.83 -15.88 18.85
N SER A 14 -9.19 -15.07 17.87
CA SER A 14 -10.57 -14.78 17.46
C SER A 14 -11.28 -15.96 16.79
N ALA A 15 -10.70 -17.17 16.86
CA ALA A 15 -11.19 -18.37 16.21
C ALA A 15 -11.88 -19.35 17.16
N TYR A 16 -12.14 -19.01 18.42
CA TYR A 16 -12.85 -19.90 19.35
C TYR A 16 -14.10 -19.24 19.95
N CYS A 17 -15.21 -19.97 19.92
CA CYS A 17 -16.45 -19.55 20.55
C CYS A 17 -16.37 -19.81 22.07
N LYS A 18 -16.50 -18.76 22.89
CA LYS A 18 -16.51 -18.89 24.36
C LYS A 18 -17.71 -19.66 24.91
N GLN A 19 -18.80 -19.76 24.14
CA GLN A 19 -20.04 -20.43 24.53
C GLN A 19 -20.00 -21.96 24.30
N TYR A 20 -19.21 -22.40 23.31
CA TYR A 20 -19.06 -23.80 22.92
C TYR A 20 -17.61 -24.02 22.52
N GLU A 21 -16.87 -24.78 23.33
CA GLU A 21 -15.42 -25.03 23.16
C GLU A 21 -15.05 -25.78 21.85
N SER A 22 -16.03 -26.17 21.04
CA SER A 22 -15.86 -26.94 19.79
C SER A 22 -16.63 -26.36 18.59
N GLY A 23 -17.13 -25.12 18.67
CA GLY A 23 -17.90 -24.51 17.59
C GLY A 23 -17.06 -24.15 16.38
N THR A 24 -17.44 -24.63 15.19
CA THR A 24 -16.82 -24.21 13.93
C THR A 24 -17.26 -22.78 13.59
N VAL A 25 -16.31 -21.93 13.19
CA VAL A 25 -16.56 -20.55 12.78
C VAL A 25 -16.78 -20.52 11.27
N ILE A 26 -17.90 -19.94 10.83
CA ILE A 26 -18.29 -19.76 9.44
C ILE A 26 -18.33 -18.25 9.15
N PHE A 27 -17.95 -17.87 7.94
CA PHE A 27 -18.03 -16.49 7.47
C PHE A 27 -19.32 -16.30 6.67
N ASP A 28 -20.16 -15.34 7.06
CA ASP A 28 -21.31 -14.91 6.27
C ASP A 28 -20.86 -13.85 5.25
N LEU A 29 -20.89 -14.21 3.97
CA LEU A 29 -20.51 -13.31 2.88
C LEU A 29 -21.47 -12.13 2.67
N VAL A 30 -22.73 -12.24 3.13
CA VAL A 30 -23.74 -11.21 2.88
C VAL A 30 -23.62 -10.06 3.89
N LEU A 31 -23.38 -10.41 5.16
CA LEU A 31 -23.27 -9.45 6.26
C LEU A 31 -21.81 -9.10 6.59
N SER A 32 -20.85 -9.87 6.08
CA SER A 32 -19.43 -9.72 6.40
C SER A 32 -19.18 -9.88 7.90
N GLU A 33 -19.63 -11.01 8.44
CA GLU A 33 -19.54 -11.34 9.86
C GLU A 33 -19.02 -12.77 10.06
N PHE A 34 -18.26 -12.99 11.13
CA PHE A 34 -17.84 -14.34 11.55
C PHE A 34 -18.81 -14.89 12.58
N VAL A 35 -19.51 -15.97 12.24
CA VAL A 35 -20.57 -16.57 13.05
C VAL A 35 -20.19 -17.98 13.48
N CYS A 36 -20.43 -18.33 14.74
CA CYS A 36 -20.31 -19.71 15.20
C CYS A 36 -21.49 -20.57 14.71
N SER A 37 -21.19 -21.66 14.00
CA SER A 37 -22.20 -22.59 13.47
C SER A 37 -23.05 -23.25 14.56
N SER A 38 -22.47 -23.50 15.74
CA SER A 38 -23.12 -24.27 16.80
C SER A 38 -24.08 -23.45 17.67
N CYS A 39 -23.80 -22.16 17.87
CA CYS A 39 -24.57 -21.31 18.78
C CYS A 39 -25.13 -20.03 18.14
N GLY A 40 -24.75 -19.71 16.91
CA GLY A 40 -25.20 -18.51 16.19
C GLY A 40 -24.64 -17.19 16.74
N CYS A 41 -23.67 -17.24 17.66
CA CYS A 41 -23.03 -16.05 18.19
C CYS A 41 -22.09 -15.45 17.15
N VAL A 42 -22.18 -14.13 16.96
CA VAL A 42 -21.26 -13.38 16.10
C VAL A 42 -20.00 -13.06 16.90
N LEU A 43 -18.86 -13.50 16.37
CA LEU A 43 -17.55 -13.39 17.02
C LEU A 43 -16.84 -12.11 16.60
N ASP A 44 -17.05 -11.68 15.36
CA ASP A 44 -16.53 -10.44 14.82
C ASP A 44 -17.43 -9.91 13.70
N ASP A 45 -17.92 -8.69 13.90
CA ASP A 45 -18.81 -7.95 12.99
C ASP A 45 -18.03 -6.86 12.23
N ARG A 46 -16.75 -6.67 12.58
CA ARG A 46 -15.89 -5.64 11.99
C ARG A 46 -14.92 -6.26 11.01
N ILE A 47 -15.49 -6.85 9.98
CA ILE A 47 -14.69 -7.27 8.84
C ILE A 47 -14.44 -6.00 8.05
N LEU A 48 -13.36 -5.32 8.42
CA LEU A 48 -12.71 -4.39 7.53
C LEU A 48 -12.40 -5.20 6.27
N HIS A 49 -13.21 -5.02 5.24
CA HIS A 49 -12.87 -5.49 3.93
C HIS A 49 -11.51 -4.87 3.58
N PHE A 50 -10.46 -5.66 3.74
CA PHE A 50 -9.19 -5.42 3.09
C PHE A 50 -9.30 -5.90 1.63
N ASP A 51 -10.48 -5.74 1.02
CA ASP A 51 -10.74 -6.11 -0.35
C ASP A 51 -10.18 -5.02 -1.26
N GLY A 52 -8.87 -5.03 -1.41
CA GLY A 52 -8.28 -4.75 -2.71
C GLY A 52 -8.59 -3.37 -3.31
N ALA A 53 -8.76 -2.32 -2.51
CA ALA A 53 -8.70 -0.94 -3.04
C ALA A 53 -7.34 -0.63 -3.71
N ALA A 54 -6.33 -1.49 -3.53
CA ALA A 54 -5.05 -1.46 -4.24
C ALA A 54 -4.98 -2.48 -5.41
N GLY A 55 -6.11 -2.85 -6.01
CA GLY A 55 -6.21 -3.99 -6.93
C GLY A 55 -7.15 -3.83 -8.13
N ALA A 56 -7.34 -2.63 -8.68
CA ALA A 56 -7.94 -2.48 -10.02
C ALA A 56 -6.81 -2.36 -11.07
N ALA A 57 -6.24 -3.50 -11.47
CA ALA A 57 -5.34 -3.61 -12.62
C ALA A 57 -6.10 -3.54 -13.97
N ASN A 58 -7.30 -2.94 -13.99
CA ASN A 58 -8.03 -2.67 -15.22
C ASN A 58 -7.70 -1.24 -15.64
N LEU A 59 -6.70 -1.12 -16.51
CA LEU A 59 -6.26 0.10 -17.20
C LEU A 59 -7.35 0.78 -18.06
N SER A 60 -8.61 0.36 -17.99
CA SER A 60 -9.63 0.70 -18.99
C SER A 60 -10.73 1.65 -18.55
N GLU A 61 -10.85 2.02 -17.27
CA GLU A 61 -11.87 2.99 -16.85
C GLU A 61 -11.29 4.10 -15.98
N TYR A 62 -11.07 5.20 -16.68
CA TYR A 62 -10.62 6.51 -16.22
C TYR A 62 -11.73 7.19 -15.41
N SER A 63 -11.81 6.91 -14.11
CA SER A 63 -12.45 7.81 -13.13
C SER A 63 -11.68 7.73 -11.82
N ASP A 64 -10.58 8.47 -11.82
CA ASP A 64 -9.46 8.51 -10.87
C ASP A 64 -9.76 9.23 -9.53
N ASP A 65 -11.02 9.36 -9.12
CA ASP A 65 -11.39 10.22 -7.96
C ASP A 65 -11.24 9.53 -6.59
N THR A 66 -11.02 8.21 -6.57
CA THR A 66 -10.77 7.43 -5.34
C THR A 66 -9.31 7.02 -5.18
N ARG A 67 -8.46 7.22 -6.20
CA ARG A 67 -7.07 6.78 -6.18
C ARG A 67 -6.20 7.79 -5.43
N THR A 68 -5.97 7.50 -4.15
CA THR A 68 -5.09 8.30 -3.26
C THR A 68 -3.58 8.12 -3.55
N GLY A 69 -3.19 7.28 -4.52
CA GLY A 69 -1.80 7.15 -4.94
C GLY A 69 -1.49 5.87 -5.73
N MET A 70 -0.18 5.63 -5.93
CA MET A 70 0.31 4.33 -6.40
C MET A 70 0.09 3.25 -5.32
N PRO A 71 -0.19 1.99 -5.71
CA PRO A 71 -0.28 0.90 -4.74
C PRO A 71 1.06 0.68 -4.05
N GLU A 72 1.03 0.47 -2.73
CA GLU A 72 2.21 0.08 -1.98
C GLU A 72 2.59 -1.39 -2.25
N SER A 73 3.89 -1.68 -2.34
CA SER A 73 4.39 -3.04 -2.51
C SER A 73 5.60 -3.31 -1.63
N LEU A 74 5.53 -4.35 -0.79
CA LEU A 74 6.67 -4.79 0.04
C LEU A 74 7.89 -5.22 -0.78
N ALA A 75 7.71 -5.55 -2.06
CA ALA A 75 8.80 -5.91 -2.98
C ALA A 75 9.56 -4.69 -3.53
N MET A 76 9.17 -3.47 -3.14
CA MET A 76 9.78 -2.21 -3.57
C MET A 76 10.40 -1.45 -2.40
N TYR A 77 11.48 -0.73 -2.69
CA TYR A 77 12.11 0.17 -1.72
C TYR A 77 11.12 1.25 -1.25
N HIS A 78 11.10 1.55 0.05
CA HIS A 78 10.09 2.41 0.70
C HIS A 78 8.63 2.01 0.41
N LYS A 79 8.38 0.74 0.09
CA LYS A 79 7.07 0.25 -0.36
C LYS A 79 6.51 0.99 -1.58
N GLY A 80 7.33 1.74 -2.33
CA GLY A 80 6.87 2.61 -3.41
C GLY A 80 6.39 4.00 -2.98
N LEU A 81 6.59 4.40 -1.72
CA LEU A 81 6.18 5.72 -1.18
C LEU A 81 7.09 6.91 -1.56
N SER A 82 7.87 6.78 -2.63
CA SER A 82 8.72 7.87 -3.12
C SER A 82 7.99 8.75 -4.14
N THR A 83 8.08 10.07 -3.97
CA THR A 83 7.49 11.03 -4.91
C THR A 83 8.56 11.71 -5.76
N LEU A 84 8.36 11.77 -7.08
CA LEU A 84 9.20 12.52 -8.00
C LEU A 84 8.39 13.67 -8.62
N ILE A 85 8.90 14.90 -8.50
CA ILE A 85 8.33 16.04 -9.23
C ILE A 85 8.64 15.87 -10.72
N GLY A 86 7.60 15.74 -11.54
CA GLY A 86 7.71 15.59 -13.00
C GLY A 86 8.40 16.78 -13.67
N VAL A 87 8.94 16.54 -14.87
CA VAL A 87 9.64 17.57 -15.68
C VAL A 87 8.69 18.52 -16.39
N ASP A 88 7.40 18.21 -16.42
CA ASP A 88 6.39 19.01 -17.11
C ASP A 88 6.16 20.34 -16.40
N ASP A 89 6.22 21.43 -17.16
CA ASP A 89 5.98 22.80 -16.68
C ASP A 89 4.51 23.19 -16.91
N THR A 90 3.61 22.29 -16.56
CA THR A 90 2.15 22.47 -16.66
C THR A 90 1.49 22.26 -15.31
N ASP A 91 0.48 23.07 -15.02
CA ASP A 91 -0.36 22.93 -13.82
C ASP A 91 -1.34 21.76 -13.96
N ALA A 92 -2.05 21.40 -12.89
CA ALA A 92 -3.05 20.32 -12.85
C ALA A 92 -4.19 20.51 -13.87
N THR A 93 -4.46 21.75 -14.27
CA THR A 93 -5.45 22.10 -15.31
C THR A 93 -4.88 22.02 -16.74
N GLY A 94 -3.61 21.67 -16.91
CA GLY A 94 -2.90 21.61 -18.19
C GLY A 94 -2.34 22.95 -18.69
N LYS A 95 -2.49 24.03 -17.91
CA LYS A 95 -1.96 25.36 -18.28
C LYS A 95 -0.43 25.41 -18.09
N VAL A 96 0.28 26.00 -19.06
CA VAL A 96 1.73 26.24 -18.95
C VAL A 96 2.02 27.23 -17.83
N LEU A 97 3.02 26.90 -17.00
CA LEU A 97 3.47 27.72 -15.88
C LEU A 97 4.08 29.05 -16.36
N GLU A 98 3.88 30.13 -15.61
CA GLU A 98 4.53 31.40 -15.85
C GLU A 98 6.06 31.31 -15.63
N PRO A 99 6.90 32.15 -16.27
CA PRO A 99 8.36 32.06 -16.14
C PRO A 99 8.89 32.09 -14.70
N SER A 100 8.25 32.88 -13.82
CA SER A 100 8.57 32.94 -12.39
C SER A 100 8.26 31.63 -11.66
N GLN A 101 7.13 30.99 -12.00
CA GLN A 101 6.72 29.69 -11.46
C GLN A 101 7.62 28.57 -11.96
N LYS A 102 8.04 28.60 -13.24
CA LYS A 102 9.01 27.65 -13.79
C LYS A 102 10.32 27.67 -13.01
N MET A 103 10.87 28.86 -12.75
CA MET A 103 12.08 28.98 -11.93
C MET A 103 11.90 28.41 -10.52
N LYS A 104 10.73 28.63 -9.90
CA LYS A 104 10.41 28.05 -8.59
C LYS A 104 10.32 26.52 -8.68
N MET A 105 9.66 25.99 -9.70
CA MET A 105 9.51 24.55 -9.91
C MET A 105 10.87 23.88 -10.13
N GLN A 106 11.77 24.48 -10.91
CA GLN A 106 13.13 23.99 -11.10
C GLN A 106 13.91 23.90 -9.78
N ARG A 107 13.76 24.90 -8.90
CA ARG A 107 14.33 24.85 -7.55
C ARG A 107 13.73 23.70 -6.73
N LEU A 108 12.42 23.52 -6.78
CA LEU A 108 11.74 22.42 -6.07
C LEU A 108 12.20 21.04 -6.59
N ARG A 109 12.34 20.86 -7.90
CA ARG A 109 12.89 19.63 -8.50
C ARG A 109 14.30 19.35 -8.00
N THR A 110 15.14 20.38 -7.95
CA THR A 110 16.50 20.27 -7.42
C THR A 110 16.48 19.85 -5.95
N TRP A 111 15.62 20.46 -5.12
CA TRP A 111 15.47 20.07 -3.73
C TRP A 111 14.93 18.65 -3.56
N ASN A 112 13.93 18.25 -4.34
CA ASN A 112 13.35 16.91 -4.31
C ASN A 112 14.39 15.83 -4.69
N SER A 113 15.24 16.10 -5.68
CA SER A 113 16.33 15.19 -6.04
C SER A 113 17.39 15.10 -4.94
N ARG A 114 17.66 16.20 -4.23
CA ARG A 114 18.65 16.25 -3.14
C ARG A 114 18.14 15.65 -1.84
N SER A 115 16.84 15.77 -1.55
CA SER A 115 16.22 15.22 -0.34
C SER A 115 16.10 13.71 -0.36
N GLN A 116 16.24 13.08 -1.54
CA GLN A 116 16.45 11.65 -1.66
C GLN A 116 17.84 11.30 -1.13
N LEU A 117 17.96 11.20 0.20
CA LEU A 117 19.18 10.77 0.87
C LEU A 117 19.49 9.32 0.49
N ASN A 118 20.48 9.16 -0.38
CA ASN A 118 21.00 7.88 -0.81
C ASN A 118 22.03 7.36 0.20
N ASP A 119 21.57 7.01 1.39
CA ASP A 119 22.38 6.21 2.31
C ASP A 119 22.89 4.94 1.60
N SER A 120 24.05 4.45 2.02
CA SER A 120 24.61 3.22 1.45
C SER A 120 23.66 2.02 1.65
N ILE A 121 22.95 2.00 2.77
CA ILE A 121 21.97 0.96 3.11
C ILE A 121 20.75 1.05 2.18
N SER A 122 20.17 2.24 2.00
CA SER A 122 19.00 2.44 1.16
C SER A 122 19.26 2.08 -0.30
N SER A 123 20.37 2.59 -0.83
CA SER A 123 20.78 2.32 -2.21
C SER A 123 21.13 0.84 -2.44
N ASN A 124 21.68 0.15 -1.44
CA ASN A 124 21.95 -1.29 -1.54
C ASN A 124 20.64 -2.09 -1.51
N LEU A 125 19.70 -1.76 -0.63
CA LEU A 125 18.39 -2.41 -0.57
C LEU A 125 17.61 -2.24 -1.88
N GLU A 126 17.61 -1.03 -2.45
CA GLU A 126 16.98 -0.76 -3.74
C GLU A 126 17.57 -1.64 -4.86
N LYS A 127 18.91 -1.75 -4.92
CA LYS A 127 19.59 -2.62 -5.88
C LYS A 127 19.26 -4.09 -5.66
N ALA A 128 19.30 -4.57 -4.42
CA ALA A 128 19.00 -5.95 -4.07
C ALA A 128 17.57 -6.35 -4.49
N LEU A 129 16.58 -5.51 -4.19
CA LEU A 129 15.20 -5.74 -4.60
C LEU A 129 15.05 -5.72 -6.13
N LYS A 130 15.73 -4.83 -6.84
CA LYS A 130 15.76 -4.84 -8.32
C LYS A 130 16.35 -6.15 -8.88
N PHE A 131 17.43 -6.66 -8.28
CA PHE A 131 18.01 -7.94 -8.70
C PHE A 131 17.09 -9.12 -8.42
N LEU A 132 16.46 -9.17 -7.23
CA LEU A 132 15.49 -10.22 -6.91
C LEU A 132 14.31 -10.22 -7.89
N ASN A 133 13.80 -9.04 -8.25
CA ASN A 133 12.75 -8.91 -9.25
C ASN A 133 13.22 -9.42 -10.63
N ASN A 134 14.43 -9.04 -11.07
CA ASN A 134 15.00 -9.53 -12.35
C ASN A 134 15.17 -11.06 -12.36
N PHE A 135 15.62 -11.65 -11.25
CA PHE A 135 15.75 -13.10 -11.14
C PHE A 135 14.38 -13.79 -11.13
N GLY A 136 13.39 -13.23 -10.41
CA GLY A 136 12.02 -13.73 -10.46
C GLY A 136 11.47 -13.76 -11.88
N ASP A 137 11.67 -12.69 -12.65
CA ASP A 137 11.24 -12.60 -14.04
C ASP A 137 11.94 -13.66 -14.92
N LYS A 138 13.25 -13.85 -14.77
CA LYS A 138 14.03 -14.87 -15.51
C LYS A 138 13.64 -16.30 -15.16
N LEU A 139 13.23 -16.52 -13.91
CA LEU A 139 12.79 -17.82 -13.41
C LEU A 139 11.29 -18.06 -13.63
N TYR A 140 10.59 -17.13 -14.29
CA TYR A 140 9.14 -17.18 -14.54
C TYR A 140 8.31 -17.39 -13.25
N LEU A 141 8.76 -16.81 -12.14
CA LEU A 141 8.05 -16.89 -10.86
C LEU A 141 6.87 -15.90 -10.86
N SER A 142 5.70 -16.36 -10.42
CA SER A 142 4.54 -15.48 -10.28
C SER A 142 4.73 -14.51 -9.11
N ARG A 143 4.54 -13.21 -9.36
CA ARG A 143 4.48 -12.18 -8.31
C ARG A 143 3.09 -12.25 -7.66
N ARG A 144 3.03 -12.78 -6.44
CA ARG A 144 1.81 -12.86 -5.63
C ARG A 144 1.70 -11.67 -4.68
#